data_AF-A0AAP5I8X4-F1
#
_entry.id   AF-A0AAP5I8X4-F1
#
_cell.length_a   1.000
_cell.length_b   1.000
_cell.length_c   1.000
_cell.angle_alpha   90.00
_cell.angle_beta   90.00
_cell.angle_gamma   90.00
#
_symmetry.space_group_name_H-M   'P 1'
#
loop_
_entity.id
_entity.type
_entity.pdbx_description
1 polymer ?
#
loop_
_entity_poly.entity_id
_entity_poly.type
_entity_poly.pdbx_seq_one_letter_code
_entity_poly.pdbx_strand_id
1 'polypeptide(L)'
;MLKYGVDQDGILVCIEDTNRGKTHLKCPYCNSELTAKKGCEKQHHFAHIKETCRTVANQEFPTLPLYNNFNIHLSGKDLEQLKFLWTEYGSKSYPISGDLVSPGLIKAGLLQKNIYLYPPAYEFINLGKIPVGALELRLFNELQEPLLLKKLLKLELAVEHAEHKNSLDLSHRFTDLILYRTQLKRILSCALYFLEIQANEETLHKIGVTQRPLLERVTEIERDLLAHYKTVSIKVLGTWLHRGNVELYFKHRYDHFNYPVGNLTEYYKFPSTDFLSVMGDLQQMQPKVLSEIERGIVLGHTPRLVRAN
;
A
#
# COMPACT_ATOMS: atom_id res chain seq x y z
N MET A 1 8.28 0.08 10.76
CA MET A 1 9.64 -0.38 10.38
C MET A 1 10.25 0.51 9.30
N LEU A 2 11.57 0.78 9.34
CA LEU A 2 12.25 1.65 8.36
C LEU A 2 12.41 0.95 7.00
N LYS A 3 11.90 1.56 5.92
CA LYS A 3 11.90 0.98 4.56
C LYS A 3 12.98 1.52 3.64
N TYR A 4 13.65 2.61 4.02
CA TYR A 4 14.65 3.27 3.19
C TYR A 4 15.94 3.54 3.98
N GLY A 5 17.06 3.37 3.30
CA GLY A 5 18.38 3.83 3.75
C GLY A 5 18.94 4.83 2.73
N VAL A 6 19.95 5.60 3.13
CA VAL A 6 20.63 6.56 2.27
C VAL A 6 21.98 5.98 1.86
N ASP A 7 22.32 6.03 0.58
CA ASP A 7 23.64 5.61 0.08
C ASP A 7 24.71 6.70 0.24
N GLN A 8 25.88 6.49 -0.38
CA GLN A 8 27.00 7.43 -0.31
C GLN A 8 26.75 8.74 -1.06
N ASP A 9 25.88 8.70 -2.07
CA ASP A 9 25.51 9.83 -2.92
C ASP A 9 24.32 10.63 -2.35
N GLY A 10 23.80 10.22 -1.18
CA GLY A 10 22.64 10.85 -0.56
C GLY A 10 21.31 10.37 -1.14
N ILE A 11 21.30 9.32 -1.94
CA ILE A 11 20.10 8.80 -2.60
C ILE A 11 19.41 7.78 -1.69
N LEU A 12 18.08 7.87 -1.62
CA LEU A 12 17.27 6.92 -0.86
C LEU A 12 17.12 5.60 -1.63
N VAL A 13 17.53 4.51 -0.99
CA VAL A 13 17.43 3.15 -1.49
C VAL A 13 16.36 2.39 -0.71
N CYS A 14 15.42 1.76 -1.42
CA CYS A 14 14.36 0.97 -0.81
C CYS A 14 14.89 -0.40 -0.37
N ILE A 15 14.36 -0.92 0.74
CA ILE A 15 14.69 -2.26 1.21
C ILE A 15 14.39 -3.33 0.15
N GLU A 16 13.31 -3.17 -0.62
CA GLU A 16 12.92 -4.15 -1.64
C GLU A 16 14.02 -4.32 -2.71
N ASP A 17 14.78 -3.27 -3.00
CA ASP A 17 15.84 -3.27 -4.03
C ASP A 17 17.22 -3.66 -3.46
N THR A 18 17.31 -3.95 -2.15
CA THR A 18 18.59 -4.25 -1.47
C THR A 18 18.71 -5.74 -1.14
N ASN A 19 19.91 -6.32 -1.32
CA ASN A 19 20.17 -7.69 -0.90
C ASN A 19 20.11 -7.84 0.63
N ARG A 20 19.78 -9.04 1.11
CA ARG A 20 19.76 -9.35 2.56
C ARG A 20 21.17 -9.20 3.15
N GLY A 21 21.28 -8.65 4.36
CA GLY A 21 22.51 -8.66 5.15
C GLY A 21 23.15 -7.28 5.35
N LYS A 22 24.48 -7.23 5.35
CA LYS A 22 25.25 -5.99 5.56
C LYS A 22 25.07 -5.06 4.36
N THR A 23 25.00 -3.76 4.62
CA THR A 23 24.84 -2.73 3.59
C THR A 23 25.78 -1.56 3.89
N HIS A 24 26.03 -0.72 2.89
CA HIS A 24 26.70 0.58 3.09
C HIS A 24 25.69 1.72 3.33
N LEU A 25 24.41 1.38 3.51
CA LEU A 25 23.34 2.37 3.68
C LEU A 25 23.32 2.91 5.11
N LYS A 26 22.92 4.17 5.22
CA LYS A 26 22.83 4.90 6.47
C LYS A 26 21.38 5.29 6.78
N CYS A 27 21.08 5.42 8.07
CA CYS A 27 19.77 5.88 8.53
C CYS A 27 19.54 7.33 8.08
N PRO A 28 18.41 7.66 7.43
CA PRO A 28 18.13 9.02 6.97
C PRO A 28 17.95 10.04 8.11
N TYR A 29 17.76 9.58 9.35
CA TYR A 29 17.56 10.43 10.52
C TYR A 29 18.81 10.64 11.36
N CYS A 30 19.58 9.58 11.61
CA CYS A 30 20.74 9.63 12.52
C CYS A 30 22.07 9.28 11.86
N ASN A 31 22.08 8.97 10.56
CA ASN A 31 23.25 8.61 9.78
C ASN A 31 24.00 7.33 10.24
N SER A 32 23.44 6.57 11.18
CA SER A 32 23.99 5.29 11.64
C SER A 32 23.86 4.20 10.59
N GLU A 33 24.80 3.24 10.59
CA GLU A 33 24.84 2.12 9.66
C GLU A 33 23.61 1.21 9.76
N LEU A 34 23.14 0.76 8.60
CA LEU A 34 21.99 -0.12 8.46
C LEU A 34 22.35 -1.52 7.95
N THR A 35 21.57 -2.50 8.39
CA THR A 35 21.55 -3.85 7.83
C THR A 35 20.16 -4.14 7.25
N ALA A 36 20.13 -4.77 6.08
CA ALA A 36 18.90 -5.21 5.42
C ALA A 36 18.40 -6.51 6.06
N LYS A 37 17.28 -6.43 6.77
CA LYS A 37 16.57 -7.59 7.33
C LYS A 37 15.45 -7.98 6.37
N LYS A 38 15.70 -9.02 5.58
CA LYS A 38 14.72 -9.69 4.73
C LYS A 38 14.45 -11.10 5.24
N GLY A 39 13.19 -11.47 5.33
CA GLY A 39 12.73 -12.79 5.77
C GLY A 39 11.36 -13.11 5.17
N CYS A 40 10.90 -14.33 5.42
CA CYS A 40 9.63 -14.82 4.88
C CYS A 40 8.42 -14.37 5.72
N GLU A 41 8.59 -14.19 7.03
CA GLU A 41 7.49 -13.87 7.96
C GLU A 41 7.37 -12.37 8.25
N LYS A 42 8.50 -11.72 8.57
CA LYS A 42 8.51 -10.30 8.95
C LYS A 42 8.71 -9.43 7.72
N GLN A 43 7.96 -8.32 7.67
CA GLN A 43 8.12 -7.31 6.63
C GLN A 43 9.59 -6.89 6.50
N HIS A 44 10.08 -6.82 5.27
CA HIS A 44 11.45 -6.44 4.98
C HIS A 44 11.70 -5.02 5.49
N HIS A 45 12.80 -4.81 6.20
CA HIS A 45 13.14 -3.49 6.74
C HIS A 45 14.64 -3.34 6.93
N PHE A 46 15.08 -2.10 7.09
CA PHE A 46 16.39 -1.78 7.60
C PHE A 46 16.39 -1.73 9.13
N ALA A 47 17.41 -2.34 9.73
CA ALA A 47 17.68 -2.25 11.15
C ALA A 47 19.04 -1.57 11.38
N HIS A 48 19.17 -0.84 12.49
CA HIS A 48 20.47 -0.29 12.90
C HIS A 48 21.42 -1.44 13.27
N ILE A 49 22.71 -1.30 12.94
CA ILE A 49 23.74 -2.25 13.39
C ILE A 49 24.01 -2.08 14.90
N LYS A 50 23.91 -0.83 15.38
CA LYS A 50 24.06 -0.45 16.78
C LYS A 50 22.69 -0.15 17.40
N GLU A 51 22.63 0.81 18.31
CA GLU A 51 21.40 1.28 18.92
C GLU A 51 20.42 1.85 17.88
N THR A 52 19.14 1.51 18.04
CA THR A 52 18.07 2.04 17.19
C THR A 52 17.74 3.46 17.64
N CYS A 53 17.81 4.43 16.73
CA CYS A 53 17.47 5.80 17.06
C CYS A 53 15.98 5.95 17.43
N ARG A 54 15.68 6.97 18.25
CA ARG A 54 14.34 7.27 18.76
C ARG A 54 13.27 7.34 17.68
N THR A 55 13.52 8.04 16.57
CA THR A 55 12.57 8.20 15.46
C THR A 55 12.13 6.84 14.91
N VAL A 56 13.07 5.91 14.72
CA VAL A 56 12.76 4.58 14.19
C VAL A 56 12.12 3.69 15.25
N ALA A 57 12.56 3.77 16.51
CA ALA A 57 11.98 3.02 17.63
C ALA A 57 10.50 3.38 17.86
N ASN A 58 10.17 4.68 17.80
CA ASN A 58 8.83 5.19 17.98
C ASN A 58 7.96 5.13 16.70
N GLN A 59 8.54 4.70 15.58
CA GLN A 59 7.89 4.70 14.26
C GLN A 59 7.40 6.09 13.82
N GLU A 60 8.14 7.13 14.19
CA GLU A 60 7.86 8.54 13.92
C GLU A 60 8.34 8.95 12.52
N PHE A 61 7.90 8.24 11.48
CA PHE A 61 8.23 8.58 10.09
C PHE A 61 6.99 8.46 9.19
N PRO A 62 6.92 9.24 8.09
CA PRO A 62 5.71 9.32 7.30
C PRO A 62 5.51 8.06 6.46
N THR A 63 4.27 7.57 6.46
CA THR A 63 3.80 6.45 5.64
C THR A 63 2.74 6.94 4.66
N LEU A 64 2.60 6.24 3.53
CA LEU A 64 1.51 6.45 2.60
C LEU A 64 0.17 6.02 3.26
N PRO A 65 -0.83 6.91 3.33
CA PRO A 65 -2.16 6.56 3.81
C PRO A 65 -2.72 5.32 3.08
N LEU A 66 -3.27 4.38 3.85
CA LEU A 66 -3.93 3.16 3.35
C LEU A 66 -3.07 2.33 2.40
N TYR A 67 -1.74 2.34 2.51
CA TYR A 67 -0.88 1.56 1.61
C TYR A 67 -0.58 0.15 2.13
N ASN A 68 -0.16 0.03 3.38
CA ASN A 68 0.25 -1.24 3.99
C ASN A 68 -0.40 -1.49 5.37
N ASN A 69 -1.38 -0.67 5.74
CA ASN A 69 -2.16 -0.81 6.97
C ASN A 69 -3.63 -0.54 6.67
N PHE A 70 -4.37 -1.61 6.38
CA PHE A 70 -5.80 -1.56 6.06
C PHE A 70 -6.69 -1.63 7.28
N ASN A 71 -6.14 -1.85 8.48
CA ASN A 71 -6.90 -1.88 9.72
C ASN A 71 -7.24 -0.46 10.24
N ILE A 72 -6.75 0.60 9.59
CA ILE A 72 -7.05 2.01 9.91
C ILE A 72 -6.82 2.32 11.42
N HIS A 73 -5.79 1.70 12.00
CA HIS A 73 -5.43 1.84 13.42
C HIS A 73 -6.52 1.42 14.42
N LEU A 74 -7.43 0.53 14.02
CA LEU A 74 -8.37 -0.10 14.95
C LEU A 74 -7.65 -0.96 15.98
N SER A 75 -8.25 -1.04 17.17
CA SER A 75 -7.88 -2.05 18.15
C SER A 75 -8.23 -3.46 17.63
N GLY A 76 -7.57 -4.51 18.14
CA GLY A 76 -7.90 -5.89 17.75
C GLY A 76 -9.37 -6.22 17.98
N LYS A 77 -9.93 -5.78 19.12
CA LYS A 77 -11.34 -5.95 19.47
C LYS A 77 -12.29 -5.24 18.50
N ASP A 78 -11.99 -3.99 18.14
CA ASP A 78 -12.85 -3.25 17.19
C ASP A 78 -12.77 -3.86 15.78
N LEU A 79 -11.60 -4.36 15.37
CA LEU A 79 -11.45 -5.03 14.08
C LEU A 79 -12.24 -6.34 14.02
N GLU A 80 -12.20 -7.14 15.08
CA GLU A 80 -13.01 -8.37 15.19
C GLU A 80 -14.51 -8.07 15.13
N GLN A 81 -14.96 -7.04 15.86
CA GLN A 81 -16.35 -6.61 15.80
C GLN A 81 -16.74 -6.11 14.41
N LEU A 82 -15.88 -5.33 13.74
CA LEU A 82 -16.14 -4.85 12.39
C LEU A 82 -16.27 -6.00 11.39
N LYS A 83 -15.41 -7.03 11.50
CA LYS A 83 -15.50 -8.25 10.68
C LYS A 83 -16.81 -8.99 10.93
N PHE A 84 -17.21 -9.15 12.20
CA PHE A 84 -18.51 -9.75 12.55
C PHE A 84 -19.68 -8.97 11.94
N LEU A 85 -19.69 -7.64 12.10
CA LEU A 85 -20.73 -6.78 11.54
C LEU A 85 -20.79 -6.84 10.00
N TRP A 86 -19.64 -6.97 9.35
CA TRP A 86 -19.59 -7.14 7.90
C TRP A 86 -20.22 -8.47 7.46
N THR A 87 -19.83 -9.58 8.09
CA THR A 87 -20.35 -10.91 7.74
C THR A 87 -21.84 -11.01 8.00
N GLU A 88 -22.33 -10.51 9.14
CA GLU A 88 -23.72 -10.69 9.52
C GLU A 88 -24.67 -9.69 8.85
N TYR A 89 -24.21 -8.47 8.58
CA TYR A 89 -25.05 -7.38 8.12
C TYR A 89 -24.53 -6.74 6.82
N GLY A 90 -23.29 -6.25 6.82
CA GLY A 90 -22.76 -5.44 5.72
C GLY A 90 -22.75 -6.15 4.36
N SER A 91 -22.29 -7.39 4.32
CA SER A 91 -22.24 -8.22 3.10
C SER A 91 -23.63 -8.57 2.54
N LYS A 92 -24.65 -8.58 3.39
CA LYS A 92 -26.06 -8.82 3.04
C LYS A 92 -26.84 -7.53 2.78
N SER A 93 -26.17 -6.37 2.87
CA SER A 93 -26.79 -5.04 2.82
C SER A 93 -27.89 -4.84 3.87
N TYR A 94 -27.76 -5.47 5.04
CA TYR A 94 -28.69 -5.30 6.15
C TYR A 94 -28.29 -4.15 7.06
N PRO A 95 -29.25 -3.39 7.62
CA PRO A 95 -28.95 -2.36 8.61
C PRO A 95 -28.42 -2.94 9.92
N ILE A 96 -27.49 -2.23 10.56
CA ILE A 96 -26.86 -2.64 11.82
C ILE A 96 -27.53 -1.91 12.99
N SER A 97 -28.07 -2.65 13.96
CA SER A 97 -28.62 -2.05 15.19
C SER A 97 -27.55 -1.26 15.95
N GLY A 98 -27.93 -0.10 16.50
CA GLY A 98 -27.04 0.76 17.28
C GLY A 98 -26.39 0.05 18.48
N ASP A 99 -27.10 -0.90 19.10
CA ASP A 99 -26.61 -1.65 20.27
C ASP A 99 -25.45 -2.60 19.93
N LEU A 100 -25.25 -2.90 18.64
CA LEU A 100 -24.18 -3.77 18.15
C LEU A 100 -22.93 -3.01 17.74
N VAL A 101 -22.95 -1.67 17.74
CA VAL A 101 -21.86 -0.83 17.26
C VAL A 101 -21.04 -0.28 18.43
N SER A 102 -19.72 -0.54 18.46
CA SER A 102 -18.88 0.07 19.49
C SER A 102 -18.67 1.57 19.25
N PRO A 103 -18.49 2.36 20.33
CA PRO A 103 -18.05 3.75 20.21
C PRO A 103 -16.72 3.91 19.45
N GLY A 104 -15.85 2.90 19.49
CA GLY A 104 -14.58 2.87 18.76
C GLY A 104 -14.79 2.94 17.25
N LEU A 105 -15.72 2.14 16.71
CA LEU A 105 -16.06 2.13 15.28
C LEU A 105 -16.72 3.45 14.81
N ILE A 106 -17.56 4.05 15.66
CA ILE A 106 -18.18 5.36 15.37
C ILE A 106 -17.11 6.46 15.36
N LYS A 107 -16.24 6.51 16.37
CA LYS A 107 -15.16 7.48 16.47
C LYS A 107 -14.16 7.37 15.32
N ALA A 108 -13.91 6.15 14.84
CA ALA A 108 -13.09 5.88 13.67
C ALA A 108 -13.77 6.27 12.34
N GLY A 109 -15.07 6.62 12.37
CA GLY A 109 -15.82 7.05 11.18
C GLY A 109 -16.01 5.93 10.16
N LEU A 110 -16.18 4.68 10.61
CA LEU A 110 -16.29 3.52 9.72
C LEU A 110 -17.73 3.16 9.35
N LEU A 111 -18.68 3.62 10.16
CA LEU A 111 -20.11 3.42 9.99
C LEU A 111 -20.82 4.77 10.03
N GLN A 112 -21.88 4.91 9.25
CA GLN A 112 -22.77 6.08 9.30
C GLN A 112 -24.15 5.67 9.78
N LYS A 113 -24.77 6.53 10.58
CA LYS A 113 -26.15 6.33 11.04
C LYS A 113 -27.11 6.80 9.94
N ASN A 114 -27.90 5.87 9.43
CA ASN A 114 -28.99 6.14 8.51
C ASN A 114 -30.27 6.45 9.31
N ILE A 115 -30.62 7.73 9.37
CA ILE A 115 -31.79 8.23 10.10
C ILE A 115 -33.12 8.02 9.36
N TYR A 116 -33.06 7.60 8.09
CA TYR A 116 -34.24 7.37 7.26
C TYR A 116 -34.80 5.95 7.40
N LEU A 117 -34.08 5.06 8.11
CA LEU A 117 -34.57 3.74 8.49
C LEU A 117 -35.43 3.83 9.76
N TYR A 118 -36.42 2.94 9.88
CA TYR A 118 -37.24 2.81 11.08
C TYR A 118 -37.18 1.38 11.65
N PRO A 119 -36.47 1.15 12.77
CA PRO A 119 -35.72 2.14 13.56
C PRO A 119 -34.41 2.61 12.85
N PRO A 120 -33.86 3.78 13.21
CA PRO A 120 -32.58 4.24 12.69
C PRO A 120 -31.46 3.24 12.97
N ALA A 121 -30.64 2.98 11.97
CA ALA A 121 -29.60 1.94 12.02
C ALA A 121 -28.32 2.41 11.34
N TYR A 122 -27.24 1.65 11.51
CA TYR A 122 -25.93 1.95 10.94
C TYR A 122 -25.67 1.16 9.66
N GLU A 123 -24.88 1.75 8.77
CA GLU A 123 -24.40 1.13 7.54
C GLU A 123 -22.92 1.42 7.31
N PHE A 124 -22.25 0.55 6.55
CA PHE A 124 -20.85 0.70 6.21
C PHE A 124 -20.64 1.82 5.20
N ILE A 125 -19.77 2.77 5.53
CA ILE A 125 -19.23 3.70 4.53
C ILE A 125 -18.02 3.10 3.83
N ASN A 126 -17.57 3.73 2.73
CA ASN A 126 -16.42 3.25 1.96
C ASN A 126 -15.18 2.99 2.82
N LEU A 127 -14.86 3.89 3.75
CA LEU A 127 -13.73 3.71 4.67
C LEU A 127 -13.87 2.45 5.54
N GLY A 128 -15.08 2.16 6.04
CA GLY A 128 -15.36 0.97 6.86
C GLY A 128 -15.29 -0.34 6.09
N LYS A 129 -15.39 -0.31 4.76
CA LYS A 129 -15.24 -1.50 3.90
C LYS A 129 -13.78 -1.90 3.69
N ILE A 130 -12.81 -1.02 3.93
CA ILE A 130 -11.38 -1.29 3.70
C ILE A 130 -10.83 -2.38 4.63
N PRO A 131 -11.00 -2.33 5.97
CA PRO A 131 -10.43 -3.32 6.87
C PRO A 131 -10.92 -4.75 6.62
N VAL A 132 -12.14 -4.89 6.08
CA VAL A 132 -12.77 -6.17 5.75
C VAL A 132 -12.59 -6.56 4.28
N GLY A 133 -11.77 -5.82 3.53
CA GLY A 133 -11.47 -6.14 2.13
C GLY A 133 -12.65 -5.93 1.17
N ALA A 134 -13.71 -5.24 1.58
CA ALA A 134 -14.97 -5.17 0.84
C ALA A 134 -15.08 -3.99 -0.13
N LEU A 135 -14.21 -2.99 -0.06
CA LEU A 135 -14.24 -1.85 -0.97
C LEU A 135 -13.71 -2.26 -2.35
N GLU A 136 -14.45 -1.94 -3.41
CA GLU A 136 -14.00 -2.08 -4.80
C GLU A 136 -12.75 -1.25 -5.07
N LEU A 137 -11.87 -1.73 -5.94
CA LEU A 137 -10.59 -1.10 -6.27
C LEU A 137 -10.79 0.30 -6.86
N ARG A 138 -11.84 0.51 -7.65
CA ARG A 138 -12.20 1.84 -8.17
C ARG A 138 -12.43 2.83 -7.02
N LEU A 139 -13.31 2.49 -6.08
CA LEU A 139 -13.64 3.34 -4.93
C LEU A 139 -12.47 3.49 -3.97
N PHE A 140 -11.63 2.45 -3.82
CA PHE A 140 -10.40 2.53 -3.04
C PHE A 140 -9.45 3.58 -3.60
N ASN A 141 -9.26 3.63 -4.92
CA ASN A 141 -8.45 4.67 -5.56
C ASN A 141 -9.03 6.07 -5.35
N GLU A 142 -10.34 6.25 -5.56
CA GLU A 142 -11.05 7.52 -5.32
C GLU A 142 -10.87 8.03 -3.87
N LEU A 143 -10.81 7.10 -2.90
CA LEU A 143 -10.61 7.42 -1.50
C LEU A 143 -9.13 7.70 -1.16
N GLN A 144 -8.20 6.87 -1.66
CA GLN A 144 -6.80 6.93 -1.27
C GLN A 144 -6.07 8.13 -1.89
N GLU A 145 -6.31 8.43 -3.17
CA GLU A 145 -5.56 9.45 -3.91
C GLU A 145 -5.59 10.84 -3.24
N PRO A 146 -6.76 11.37 -2.82
CA PRO A 146 -6.80 12.65 -2.10
C PRO A 146 -6.06 12.61 -0.75
N LEU A 147 -6.05 11.46 -0.07
CA LEU A 147 -5.33 11.31 1.20
C LEU A 147 -3.82 11.37 1.00
N LEU A 148 -3.31 10.80 -0.11
CA LEU A 148 -1.89 10.89 -0.47
C LEU A 148 -1.47 12.35 -0.65
N LEU A 149 -2.21 13.11 -1.47
CA LEU A 149 -1.90 14.51 -1.75
C LEU A 149 -2.08 15.41 -0.52
N LYS A 150 -3.12 15.17 0.29
CA LYS A 150 -3.33 15.90 1.54
C LYS A 150 -2.18 15.68 2.53
N LYS A 151 -1.65 14.46 2.60
CA LYS A 151 -0.50 14.14 3.47
C LYS A 151 0.79 14.79 2.94
N LEU A 152 1.00 14.80 1.62
CA LEU A 152 2.11 15.53 0.99
C LEU A 152 2.07 17.01 1.37
N LEU A 153 0.94 17.68 1.13
CA LEU A 153 0.77 19.11 1.43
C LEU A 153 1.05 19.42 2.90
N LYS A 154 0.58 18.57 3.82
CA LYS A 154 0.86 18.73 5.25
C LYS A 154 2.36 18.69 5.57
N LEU A 155 3.13 17.84 4.88
CA LEU A 155 4.58 17.74 5.09
C LEU A 155 5.32 18.94 4.47
N GLU A 156 4.88 19.40 3.30
CA GLU A 156 5.44 20.59 2.64
C GLU A 156 5.26 21.84 3.52
N LEU A 157 4.03 22.11 3.96
CA LEU A 157 3.73 23.21 4.88
C LEU A 157 4.51 23.10 6.21
N ALA A 158 4.75 21.88 6.69
CA ALA A 158 5.53 21.66 7.90
C ALA A 158 7.01 22.06 7.71
N VAL A 159 7.59 21.79 6.53
CA VAL A 159 8.96 22.23 6.19
C VAL A 159 9.01 23.75 6.07
N GLU A 160 8.12 24.34 5.27
CA GLU A 160 8.05 25.80 5.06
C GLU A 160 7.93 26.57 6.39
N HIS A 161 7.08 26.07 7.29
CA HIS A 161 6.92 26.66 8.61
C HIS A 161 8.18 26.57 9.47
N ALA A 162 8.91 25.45 9.40
CA ALA A 162 10.16 25.26 10.14
C ALA A 162 11.30 26.11 9.58
N GLU A 163 11.36 26.28 8.25
CA GLU A 163 12.30 27.19 7.57
C GLU A 163 12.08 28.63 8.02
N HIS A 164 10.84 29.12 7.92
CA HIS A 164 10.49 30.48 8.33
C HIS A 164 10.82 30.76 9.81
N LYS A 165 10.73 29.74 10.67
CA LYS A 165 11.03 29.87 12.11
C LYS A 165 12.47 29.55 12.47
N ASN A 166 13.34 29.19 11.52
CA ASN A 166 14.68 28.66 11.79
C ASN A 166 14.68 27.55 12.87
N SER A 167 13.70 26.66 12.77
CA SER A 167 13.48 25.62 13.78
C SER A 167 14.59 24.57 13.77
N LEU A 168 15.00 24.10 14.94
CA LEU A 168 15.98 23.03 15.11
C LEU A 168 15.53 21.69 14.51
N ASP A 169 14.22 21.51 14.30
CA ASP A 169 13.64 20.29 13.71
C ASP A 169 13.52 20.33 12.18
N LEU A 170 14.01 21.38 11.52
CA LEU A 170 13.95 21.55 10.07
C LEU A 170 14.52 20.33 9.32
N SER A 171 15.71 19.87 9.71
CA SER A 171 16.34 18.69 9.07
C SER A 171 15.47 17.45 9.18
N HIS A 172 14.79 17.24 10.31
CA HIS A 172 13.90 16.09 10.50
C HIS A 172 12.68 16.17 9.58
N ARG A 173 12.05 17.34 9.50
CA ARG A 173 10.87 17.57 8.65
C ARG A 173 11.22 17.45 7.16
N PHE A 174 12.40 17.92 6.79
CA PHE A 174 12.92 17.77 5.43
C PHE A 174 13.14 16.29 5.08
N THR A 175 13.75 15.51 5.99
CA THR A 175 13.87 14.06 5.84
C THR A 175 12.51 13.38 5.68
N ASP A 176 11.51 13.74 6.49
CA ASP A 176 10.15 13.22 6.36
C ASP A 176 9.56 13.50 4.97
N LEU A 177 9.68 14.74 4.48
CA LEU A 177 9.17 15.11 3.17
C LEU A 177 9.83 14.32 2.04
N ILE A 178 11.17 14.17 2.07
CA ILE A 178 11.90 13.39 1.06
C ILE A 178 11.48 11.92 1.12
N LEU A 179 11.42 11.32 2.31
CA LEU A 179 10.98 9.92 2.46
C LEU A 179 9.56 9.71 1.93
N TYR A 180 8.67 10.66 2.17
CA TYR A 180 7.30 10.58 1.68
C TYR A 180 7.23 10.72 0.15
N ARG A 181 7.93 11.70 -0.44
CA ARG A 181 8.01 11.89 -1.89
C ARG A 181 8.62 10.67 -2.58
N THR A 182 9.64 10.05 -2.00
CA THR A 182 10.25 8.82 -2.55
C THR A 182 9.28 7.65 -2.53
N GLN A 183 8.51 7.47 -1.45
CA GLN A 183 7.46 6.46 -1.39
C GLN A 183 6.38 6.70 -2.47
N LEU A 184 5.91 7.94 -2.59
CA LEU A 184 4.89 8.33 -3.57
C LEU A 184 5.42 8.15 -5.00
N LYS A 185 6.65 8.58 -5.27
CA LYS A 185 7.34 8.35 -6.55
C LYS A 185 7.36 6.87 -6.90
N ARG A 186 7.70 5.99 -5.94
CA ARG A 186 7.79 4.55 -6.19
C ARG A 186 6.46 3.97 -6.67
N ILE A 187 5.35 4.27 -5.99
CA ILE A 187 4.03 3.73 -6.38
C ILE A 187 3.53 4.31 -7.70
N LEU A 188 3.83 5.58 -7.98
CA LEU A 188 3.44 6.24 -9.22
C LEU A 188 4.33 5.83 -10.39
N SER A 189 5.58 5.43 -10.17
CA SER A 189 6.47 4.99 -11.26
C SER A 189 6.23 3.54 -11.67
N CYS A 190 5.43 2.78 -10.92
CA CYS A 190 5.11 1.40 -11.21
C CYS A 190 3.88 1.24 -12.12
N ALA A 191 3.91 0.23 -12.97
CA ALA A 191 2.72 -0.37 -13.57
C ALA A 191 2.26 -1.56 -12.71
N LEU A 192 0.95 -1.63 -12.44
CA LEU A 192 0.30 -2.82 -11.91
C LEU A 192 0.05 -3.78 -13.07
N TYR A 193 0.30 -5.07 -12.89
CA TYR A 193 -0.03 -6.10 -13.88
C TYR A 193 -0.83 -7.23 -13.24
N PHE A 194 -1.68 -7.85 -14.05
CA PHE A 194 -2.42 -9.05 -13.67
C PHE A 194 -2.24 -10.13 -14.74
N LEU A 195 -1.86 -11.32 -14.30
CA LEU A 195 -1.51 -12.45 -15.17
C LEU A 195 -2.46 -13.62 -14.94
N GLU A 196 -2.79 -14.30 -16.02
CA GLU A 196 -3.25 -15.68 -16.01
C GLU A 196 -2.07 -16.59 -16.30
N ILE A 197 -1.96 -17.68 -15.56
CA ILE A 197 -0.85 -18.62 -15.67
C ILE A 197 -1.44 -20.02 -15.79
N GLN A 198 -1.24 -20.66 -16.94
CA GLN A 198 -1.56 -22.07 -17.14
C GLN A 198 -0.34 -22.88 -16.73
N ALA A 199 -0.43 -23.61 -15.62
CA ALA A 199 0.65 -24.39 -15.03
C ALA A 199 0.21 -25.86 -14.91
N ASN A 200 0.76 -26.73 -15.77
CA ASN A 200 0.25 -28.09 -16.00
C ASN A 200 -1.26 -28.08 -16.35
N GLU A 201 -2.12 -28.62 -15.48
CA GLU A 201 -3.59 -28.66 -15.61
C GLU A 201 -4.30 -27.59 -14.76
N GLU A 202 -3.53 -26.71 -14.11
CA GLU A 202 -4.07 -25.70 -13.20
C GLU A 202 -4.00 -24.29 -13.82
N THR A 203 -5.02 -23.48 -13.56
CA THR A 203 -4.97 -22.04 -13.83
C THR A 203 -4.70 -21.27 -12.53
N LEU A 204 -3.57 -20.58 -12.50
CA LEU A 204 -3.18 -19.66 -11.44
C LEU A 204 -3.30 -18.21 -11.93
N HIS A 205 -3.39 -17.28 -10.98
CA HIS A 205 -3.35 -15.87 -11.26
C HIS A 205 -2.30 -15.19 -10.41
N LYS A 206 -1.70 -14.12 -10.93
CA LYS A 206 -0.73 -13.31 -10.20
C LYS A 206 -1.01 -11.83 -10.41
N ILE A 207 -1.00 -11.09 -9.30
CA ILE A 207 -0.91 -9.64 -9.33
C ILE A 207 0.49 -9.21 -8.88
N GLY A 208 0.98 -8.11 -9.45
CA GLY A 208 2.22 -7.49 -8.98
C GLY A 208 2.43 -6.14 -9.61
N VAL A 209 3.53 -5.49 -9.21
CA VAL A 209 3.95 -4.20 -9.75
C VAL A 209 5.34 -4.30 -10.35
N THR A 210 5.61 -3.47 -11.37
CA THR A 210 6.94 -3.37 -11.98
C THR A 210 7.23 -1.94 -12.44
N GLN A 211 8.48 -1.52 -12.32
CA GLN A 211 9.02 -0.34 -13.01
C GLN A 211 9.80 -0.72 -14.29
N ARG A 212 10.13 -2.01 -14.41
CA ARG A 212 10.83 -2.59 -15.57
C ARG A 212 9.83 -3.01 -16.66
N PRO A 213 10.28 -3.22 -17.90
CA PRO A 213 9.44 -3.79 -18.95
C PRO A 213 8.73 -5.05 -18.48
N LEU A 214 7.41 -5.13 -18.73
CA LEU A 214 6.58 -6.23 -18.23
C LEU A 214 7.07 -7.60 -18.74
N LEU A 215 7.58 -7.65 -19.99
CA LEU A 215 8.07 -8.88 -20.59
C LEU A 215 9.24 -9.50 -19.79
N GLU A 216 10.19 -8.68 -19.33
CA GLU A 216 11.28 -9.16 -18.47
C GLU A 216 10.74 -9.77 -17.17
N ARG A 217 9.70 -9.14 -16.59
CA ARG A 217 9.08 -9.65 -15.37
C ARG A 217 8.33 -10.95 -15.61
N VAL A 218 7.68 -11.11 -16.77
CA VAL A 218 7.00 -12.36 -17.17
C VAL A 218 8.02 -13.49 -17.32
N THR A 219 9.15 -13.26 -17.98
CA THR A 219 10.22 -14.27 -18.12
C THR A 219 10.78 -14.70 -16.77
N GLU A 220 10.95 -13.77 -15.82
CA GLU A 220 11.36 -14.11 -14.46
C GLU A 220 10.35 -15.03 -13.75
N ILE A 221 9.06 -14.67 -13.82
CA ILE A 221 7.98 -15.44 -13.19
C ILE A 221 7.88 -16.84 -13.79
N GLU A 222 8.00 -16.96 -15.12
CA GLU A 222 8.01 -18.26 -15.81
C GLU A 222 9.14 -19.15 -15.30
N ARG A 223 10.37 -18.62 -15.23
CA ARG A 223 11.53 -19.34 -14.71
C ARG A 223 11.33 -19.78 -13.25
N ASP A 224 10.77 -18.93 -12.40
CA ASP A 224 10.50 -19.26 -11.00
C ASP A 224 9.46 -20.39 -10.89
N LEU A 225 8.43 -20.39 -11.75
CA LEU A 225 7.37 -21.41 -11.75
C LEU A 225 7.81 -22.75 -12.36
N LEU A 226 8.73 -22.75 -13.32
CA LEU A 226 9.29 -23.99 -13.90
C LEU A 226 10.07 -24.84 -12.88
N ALA A 227 10.44 -24.26 -11.73
CA ALA A 227 10.98 -25.04 -10.61
C ALA A 227 9.91 -25.89 -9.88
N HIS A 228 8.63 -25.59 -10.09
CA HIS A 228 7.49 -26.21 -9.42
C HIS A 228 6.55 -26.96 -10.38
N TYR A 229 6.50 -26.55 -11.65
CA TYR A 229 5.62 -27.07 -12.68
C TYR A 229 6.40 -27.51 -13.92
N LYS A 230 5.87 -28.49 -14.66
CA LYS A 230 6.53 -29.01 -15.88
C LYS A 230 6.30 -28.09 -17.07
N THR A 231 5.09 -27.56 -17.18
CA THR A 231 4.69 -26.62 -18.22
C THR A 231 4.14 -25.36 -17.58
N VAL A 232 4.52 -24.22 -18.13
CA VAL A 232 4.03 -22.90 -17.71
C VAL A 232 3.77 -22.09 -18.98
N SER A 233 2.61 -21.46 -19.05
CA SER A 233 2.27 -20.47 -20.07
C SER A 233 1.61 -19.28 -19.39
N ILE A 234 2.07 -18.08 -19.70
CA ILE A 234 1.65 -16.85 -19.02
C ILE A 234 0.98 -15.92 -20.02
N LYS A 235 -0.23 -15.48 -19.69
CA LYS A 235 -0.98 -14.47 -20.43
C LYS A 235 -1.14 -13.23 -19.57
N VAL A 236 -0.77 -12.08 -20.13
CA VAL A 236 -1.06 -10.78 -19.50
C VAL A 236 -2.54 -10.46 -19.71
N LEU A 237 -3.30 -10.38 -18.62
CA LEU A 237 -4.72 -10.05 -18.65
C LEU A 237 -4.95 -8.54 -18.60
N GLY A 238 -4.06 -7.80 -17.94
CA GLY A 238 -4.17 -6.34 -17.85
C GLY A 238 -2.90 -5.69 -17.33
N THR A 239 -2.75 -4.41 -17.64
CA THR A 239 -1.68 -3.54 -17.14
C THR A 239 -2.23 -2.15 -16.90
N TRP A 240 -1.97 -1.60 -15.72
CA TRP A 240 -2.45 -0.28 -15.30
C TRP A 240 -1.26 0.58 -14.87
N LEU A 241 -0.94 1.59 -15.67
CA LEU A 241 0.15 2.53 -15.38
C LEU A 241 -0.17 3.36 -14.14
N HIS A 242 0.87 3.65 -13.35
CA HIS A 242 0.80 4.49 -12.15
C HIS A 242 -0.13 3.97 -11.04
N ARG A 243 -0.46 2.66 -11.06
CA ARG A 243 -1.34 1.99 -10.09
C ARG A 243 -0.58 1.11 -9.10
N GLY A 244 0.68 1.43 -8.81
CA GLY A 244 1.47 0.68 -7.83
C GLY A 244 0.89 0.67 -6.40
N ASN A 245 -0.01 1.62 -6.09
CA ASN A 245 -0.71 1.73 -4.82
C ASN A 245 -1.73 0.60 -4.56
N VAL A 246 -2.20 -0.07 -5.63
CA VAL A 246 -3.33 -1.01 -5.56
C VAL A 246 -2.91 -2.41 -5.10
N GLU A 247 -1.68 -2.84 -5.39
CA GLU A 247 -1.23 -4.22 -5.20
C GLU A 247 -1.52 -4.75 -3.79
N LEU A 248 -1.10 -4.03 -2.76
CA LEU A 248 -1.27 -4.48 -1.38
C LEU A 248 -2.74 -4.55 -0.98
N TYR A 249 -3.58 -3.64 -1.50
CA TYR A 249 -5.01 -3.68 -1.21
C TYR A 249 -5.71 -4.83 -1.93
N PHE A 250 -5.31 -5.12 -3.18
CA PHE A 250 -5.78 -6.32 -3.87
C PHE A 250 -5.43 -7.58 -3.09
N LYS A 251 -4.18 -7.70 -2.62
CA LYS A 251 -3.73 -8.85 -1.81
C LYS A 251 -4.58 -9.00 -0.55
N HIS A 252 -4.88 -7.88 0.13
CA HIS A 252 -5.75 -7.85 1.32
C HIS A 252 -7.20 -8.24 0.99
N ARG A 253 -7.78 -7.71 -0.09
CA ARG A 253 -9.17 -7.95 -0.50
C ARG A 253 -9.41 -9.39 -0.95
N TYR A 254 -8.46 -9.98 -1.66
CA TYR A 254 -8.58 -11.32 -2.25
C TYR A 254 -7.72 -12.38 -1.54
N ASP A 255 -7.34 -12.12 -0.29
CA ASP A 255 -6.48 -13.00 0.51
C ASP A 255 -7.03 -14.44 0.62
N HIS A 256 -8.37 -14.59 0.65
CA HIS A 256 -9.02 -15.91 0.74
C HIS A 256 -8.82 -16.79 -0.49
N PHE A 257 -8.40 -16.20 -1.62
CA PHE A 257 -8.05 -16.92 -2.85
C PHE A 257 -6.55 -17.20 -2.97
N ASN A 258 -5.76 -16.80 -1.98
CA ASN A 258 -4.32 -16.99 -1.99
C ASN A 258 -3.97 -18.48 -2.11
N TYR A 259 -3.06 -18.78 -3.01
CA TYR A 259 -2.60 -20.13 -3.29
C TYR A 259 -1.06 -20.15 -3.27
N PRO A 260 -0.43 -20.66 -2.20
CA PRO A 260 1.03 -20.70 -2.11
C PRO A 260 1.61 -21.74 -3.08
N VAL A 261 2.64 -21.35 -3.82
CA VAL A 261 3.44 -22.23 -4.67
C VAL A 261 4.83 -22.32 -4.07
N GLY A 262 5.09 -23.34 -3.24
CA GLY A 262 6.32 -23.44 -2.47
C GLY A 262 6.51 -22.22 -1.57
N ASN A 263 7.57 -21.44 -1.79
CA ASN A 263 7.85 -20.19 -1.07
C ASN A 263 7.22 -18.95 -1.72
N LEU A 264 6.53 -19.10 -2.85
CA LEU A 264 5.94 -18.01 -3.60
C LEU A 264 4.48 -17.79 -3.12
N THR A 265 4.24 -16.67 -2.44
CA THR A 265 2.98 -16.39 -1.74
C THR A 265 2.05 -15.44 -2.50
N GLU A 266 2.36 -15.13 -3.76
CA GLU A 266 1.67 -14.08 -4.52
C GLU A 266 0.82 -14.64 -5.67
N TYR A 267 0.37 -15.88 -5.56
CA TYR A 267 -0.49 -16.56 -6.53
C TYR A 267 -1.89 -16.77 -5.98
N TYR A 268 -2.85 -16.89 -6.88
CA TYR A 268 -4.28 -16.99 -6.57
C TYR A 268 -4.96 -18.06 -7.42
N LYS A 269 -5.91 -18.77 -6.81
CA LYS A 269 -6.86 -19.63 -7.52
C LYS A 269 -8.25 -19.04 -7.38
N PHE A 270 -8.78 -18.52 -8.48
CA PHE A 270 -10.14 -17.99 -8.54
C PHE A 270 -11.05 -19.03 -9.19
N PRO A 271 -12.16 -19.43 -8.54
CA PRO A 271 -13.25 -20.13 -9.22
C PRO A 271 -13.76 -19.30 -10.39
N SER A 272 -14.31 -19.95 -11.43
CA SER A 272 -14.77 -19.26 -12.63
C SER A 272 -15.81 -18.15 -12.34
N THR A 273 -16.63 -18.33 -11.31
CA THR A 273 -17.61 -17.35 -10.84
C THR A 273 -16.97 -16.10 -10.24
N ASP A 274 -15.89 -16.25 -9.49
CA ASP A 274 -15.19 -15.16 -8.81
C ASP A 274 -14.20 -14.45 -9.74
N PHE A 275 -13.60 -15.19 -10.68
CA PHE A 275 -12.65 -14.63 -11.64
C PHE A 275 -13.25 -13.47 -12.44
N LEU A 276 -14.48 -13.60 -12.92
CA LEU A 276 -15.18 -12.54 -13.65
C LEU A 276 -15.38 -11.30 -12.77
N SER A 277 -15.67 -11.48 -11.49
CA SER A 277 -15.83 -10.39 -10.52
C SER A 277 -14.50 -9.69 -10.24
N VAL A 278 -13.41 -10.45 -10.06
CA VAL A 278 -12.05 -9.92 -9.89
C VAL A 278 -11.61 -9.12 -11.12
N MET A 279 -11.86 -9.66 -12.32
CA MET A 279 -11.55 -8.99 -13.57
C MET A 279 -12.36 -7.70 -13.72
N GLY A 280 -13.65 -7.75 -13.39
CA GLY A 280 -14.52 -6.57 -13.38
C GLY A 280 -14.01 -5.48 -12.45
N ASP A 281 -13.61 -5.83 -11.23
CA ASP A 281 -13.08 -4.87 -10.24
C ASP A 281 -11.80 -4.18 -10.74
N LEU A 282 -10.89 -4.95 -11.36
CA LEU A 282 -9.67 -4.43 -11.98
C LEU A 282 -9.97 -3.52 -13.20
N GLN A 283 -10.91 -3.92 -14.06
CA GLN A 283 -11.27 -3.18 -15.27
C GLN A 283 -12.04 -1.88 -14.98
N GLN A 284 -12.77 -1.82 -13.88
CA GLN A 284 -13.50 -0.62 -13.46
C GLN A 284 -12.58 0.47 -12.90
N MET A 285 -11.33 0.16 -12.57
CA MET A 285 -10.35 1.18 -12.18
C MET A 285 -10.13 2.18 -13.31
N GLN A 286 -10.33 3.45 -13.00
CA GLN A 286 -10.06 4.51 -13.97
C GLN A 286 -8.55 4.58 -14.28
N PRO A 287 -8.16 4.88 -15.54
CA PRO A 287 -6.78 5.20 -15.86
C PRO A 287 -6.24 6.30 -14.93
N LYS A 288 -5.04 6.11 -14.36
CA LYS A 288 -4.42 7.13 -13.51
C LYS A 288 -3.76 8.20 -14.37
N VAL A 289 -4.37 9.38 -14.41
CA VAL A 289 -3.74 10.59 -14.95
C VAL A 289 -2.99 11.27 -13.81
N LEU A 290 -1.66 11.41 -13.96
CA LEU A 290 -0.85 12.13 -12.99
C LEU A 290 -1.20 13.62 -13.02
N SER A 291 -1.46 14.22 -11.86
CA SER A 291 -1.51 15.68 -11.68
C SER A 291 -0.14 16.31 -11.91
N GLU A 292 -0.08 17.65 -12.00
CA GLU A 292 1.20 18.36 -12.14
C GLU A 292 2.18 18.07 -11.00
N ILE A 293 1.66 18.05 -9.76
CA ILE A 293 2.45 17.74 -8.56
C ILE A 293 3.04 16.33 -8.67
N GLU A 294 2.21 15.35 -9.03
CA GLU A 294 2.63 13.95 -9.19
C GLU A 294 3.65 13.78 -10.33
N ARG A 295 3.44 14.45 -11.48
CA ARG A 295 4.43 14.47 -12.58
C ARG A 295 5.76 15.04 -12.12
N GLY A 296 5.73 16.14 -11.34
CA GLY A 296 6.94 16.73 -10.74
C GLY A 296 7.70 15.71 -9.89
N ILE A 297 7.00 14.98 -9.03
CA ILE A 297 7.58 13.93 -8.17
C ILE A 297 8.19 12.80 -8.99
N VAL A 298 7.48 12.28 -10.00
CA VAL A 298 7.96 11.17 -10.84
C VAL A 298 9.22 11.57 -11.60
N LEU A 299 9.23 12.76 -12.20
CA LEU A 299 10.36 13.30 -12.95
C LEU A 299 11.53 13.75 -12.06
N GLY A 300 11.37 13.76 -10.74
CA GLY A 300 12.41 14.21 -9.80
C GLY A 300 12.57 15.73 -9.74
N HIS A 301 11.59 16.50 -10.24
CA HIS A 301 11.57 17.93 -9.99
C HIS A 301 11.32 18.17 -8.51
N THR A 302 12.27 18.83 -7.84
CA THR A 302 11.99 19.48 -6.58
C THR A 302 11.03 20.63 -6.90
N PRO A 303 9.81 20.68 -6.33
CA PRO A 303 9.02 21.90 -6.44
C PRO A 303 9.88 23.05 -5.92
N ARG A 304 9.94 24.14 -6.69
CA ARG A 304 10.39 25.42 -6.15
C ARG A 304 9.52 25.65 -4.92
N LEU A 305 10.12 25.63 -3.73
CA LEU A 305 9.53 26.26 -2.55
C LEU A 305 8.99 27.59 -3.05
N VAL A 306 7.67 27.79 -2.90
CA VAL A 306 7.03 29.01 -3.36
C VAL A 306 7.73 30.15 -2.63
N ARG A 307 8.65 30.83 -3.31
CA ARG A 307 9.23 32.08 -2.83
C ARG A 307 8.11 33.09 -2.94
N ALA A 308 7.39 33.29 -1.84
CA ALA A 308 6.57 34.47 -1.68
C ALA A 308 7.55 35.66 -1.61
N ASN A 309 7.39 36.58 -2.57
CA ASN A 309 7.94 37.93 -2.49
C ASN A 309 7.31 38.69 -1.32
#